data_AF-A0A0G4L438-F1
#
_entry.id   AF-A0A0G4L438-F1
#
_cell.length_a   1.000
_cell.length_b   1.000
_cell.length_c   1.000
_cell.angle_alpha   90.00
_cell.angle_beta   90.00
_cell.angle_gamma   90.00
#
_symmetry.space_group_name_H-M   'P 1'
#
loop_
_entity.id
_entity.type
_entity.pdbx_description
1 polymer ?
#
loop_
_entity_poly.entity_id
_entity_poly.type
_entity_poly.pdbx_seq_one_letter_code
_entity_poly.pdbx_strand_id
1 'polypeptide(L)' 'SQANSAAAFQEEHPGGAKILKRFAGKNATKAFWKYHNEHVLEKYGGKLKIGTVKEAAKL' A
#
# COMPACT_ATOMS: atom_id res chain seq x y z
N SER A 1 -18.67 3.35 -11.41
CA SER A 1 -17.32 3.87 -11.15
C SER A 1 -16.89 3.42 -9.76
N GLN A 2 -16.07 2.38 -9.63
CA GLN A 2 -15.57 1.96 -8.32
C GLN A 2 -14.39 2.86 -7.94
N ALA A 3 -14.50 3.56 -6.83
CA ALA A 3 -13.47 4.43 -6.29
C ALA A 3 -12.30 3.58 -5.78
N ASN A 4 -11.32 3.30 -6.66
CA ASN A 4 -10.12 2.52 -6.37
C ASN A 4 -9.11 3.33 -5.54
N SER A 5 -9.50 3.72 -4.33
CA SER A 5 -8.62 4.42 -3.39
C SER A 5 -8.09 3.46 -2.34
N ALA A 6 -6.93 3.77 -1.76
CA ALA A 6 -6.40 3.03 -0.63
C ALA A 6 -7.39 2.92 0.55
N ALA A 7 -8.35 3.85 0.68
CA ALA A 7 -9.42 3.81 1.67
C ALA A 7 -10.44 2.69 1.39
N ALA A 8 -10.85 2.51 0.13
CA ALA A 8 -11.75 1.41 -0.26
C ALA A 8 -11.10 0.03 -0.08
N PHE A 9 -9.79 -0.06 -0.37
CA PHE A 9 -9.04 -1.31 -0.20
C PHE A 9 -8.84 -1.72 1.28
N GLN A 10 -9.09 -0.83 2.25
CA GLN A 10 -8.88 -1.17 3.66
C GLN A 10 -9.76 -2.32 4.12
N GLU A 11 -10.98 -2.40 3.62
CA GLU A 11 -11.95 -3.45 3.96
C GLU A 11 -11.69 -4.74 3.19
N GLU A 12 -11.09 -4.65 2.00
CA GLU A 12 -10.77 -5.80 1.14
C GLU A 12 -9.39 -6.42 1.42
N HIS A 13 -8.53 -5.74 2.19
CA HIS A 13 -7.18 -6.21 2.45
C HIS A 13 -7.21 -7.53 3.27
N PRO A 14 -6.63 -8.64 2.77
CA PRO A 14 -6.68 -9.94 3.46
C PRO A 14 -6.03 -9.94 4.84
N GLY A 15 -5.04 -9.08 5.08
CA GLY A 15 -4.43 -8.86 6.40
C GLY A 15 -5.26 -7.96 7.34
N GLY A 16 -6.45 -7.55 6.90
CA GLY A 16 -7.38 -6.65 7.59
C GLY A 16 -7.03 -5.17 7.52
N ALA A 17 -8.01 -4.32 7.81
CA ALA A 17 -7.85 -2.86 7.84
C ALA A 17 -6.86 -2.37 8.92
N LYS A 18 -6.75 -3.10 10.05
CA LYS A 18 -5.93 -2.70 11.20
C LYS A 18 -4.45 -2.53 10.85
N ILE A 19 -3.90 -3.41 10.02
CA ILE A 19 -2.47 -3.34 9.65
C ILE A 19 -2.20 -2.15 8.71
N LEU A 20 -3.13 -1.85 7.79
CA LEU A 20 -3.02 -0.68 6.92
C LEU A 20 -3.08 0.63 7.72
N LYS A 21 -3.98 0.73 8.71
CA LYS A 21 -4.03 1.89 9.61
C LYS A 21 -2.74 2.07 10.41
N ARG A 22 -2.09 0.99 10.84
CA ARG A 22 -0.81 1.04 11.57
C ARG A 22 0.34 1.65 10.75
N PHE A 23 0.32 1.44 9.44
CA PHE A 23 1.34 1.92 8.50
C PHE A 23 0.91 3.15 7.69
N ALA A 24 -0.28 3.71 7.95
CA ALA A 24 -0.72 4.95 7.33
C ALA A 24 0.29 6.08 7.60
N GLY A 25 0.75 6.73 6.53
CA GLY A 25 1.78 7.79 6.59
C GLY A 25 3.20 7.30 6.90
N LYS A 26 3.47 5.99 6.94
CA LYS A 26 4.80 5.42 7.22
C LYS A 26 5.31 4.62 6.02
N ASN A 27 6.62 4.46 5.92
CA ASN A 27 7.21 3.56 4.92
C ASN A 27 6.99 2.10 5.34
N ALA A 28 6.16 1.38 4.60
CA ALA A 28 5.81 -0.02 4.87
C ALA A 28 6.64 -1.03 4.07
N THR A 29 7.68 -0.60 3.33
CA THR A 29 8.41 -1.45 2.34
C THR A 29 8.87 -2.78 2.94
N LYS A 30 9.55 -2.77 4.08
CA LYS A 30 10.04 -4.00 4.73
C LYS A 30 8.91 -4.92 5.17
N ALA A 31 7.82 -4.36 5.70
CA ALA A 31 6.67 -5.15 6.14
C ALA A 31 5.90 -5.73 4.96
N PHE A 32 5.77 -4.97 3.86
CA PHE A 32 5.13 -5.44 2.64
C PHE A 32 5.84 -6.67 2.08
N TRP A 33 7.15 -6.58 1.82
CA TRP A 33 7.93 -7.68 1.22
C TRP A 33 8.10 -8.91 2.12
N LYS A 34 7.89 -8.78 3.43
CA LYS A 34 7.88 -9.94 4.34
C LYS A 34 6.69 -10.87 4.08
N TYR A 35 5.57 -10.34 3.60
CA TYR A 35 4.30 -11.09 3.46
C TYR A 35 3.75 -11.09 2.04
N HIS A 36 4.34 -10.33 1.12
CA HIS A 36 3.88 -10.16 -0.24
C HIS A 36 5.04 -10.26 -1.22
N ASN A 37 4.71 -10.61 -2.46
CA ASN A 37 5.64 -10.68 -3.58
C ASN A 37 5.15 -9.77 -4.72
N GLU A 38 5.90 -9.75 -5.82
CA GLU A 38 5.64 -8.88 -6.98
C GLU A 38 4.26 -9.12 -7.60
N HIS A 39 3.74 -10.36 -7.54
CA HIS A 39 2.42 -10.69 -8.09
C HIS A 39 1.28 -9.88 -7.45
N VAL A 40 1.42 -9.51 -6.18
CA VAL A 40 0.45 -8.64 -5.49
C VAL A 40 0.49 -7.23 -6.07
N LEU A 41 1.66 -6.72 -6.46
CA LEU A 41 1.82 -5.41 -7.10
C LEU A 41 1.28 -5.41 -8.53
N GLU A 42 1.42 -6.50 -9.27
CA GLU A 42 0.81 -6.65 -10.60
C GLU A 42 -0.73 -6.56 -10.50
N LYS A 43 -1.30 -7.22 -9.49
CA LYS A 43 -2.76 -7.30 -9.31
C LYS A 43 -3.38 -6.00 -8.77
N TYR A 44 -2.75 -5.37 -7.78
CA TYR A 44 -3.33 -4.23 -7.05
C TYR A 44 -2.52 -2.93 -7.18
N GLY A 45 -1.21 -3.02 -7.41
CA GLY A 45 -0.29 -1.90 -7.35
C GLY A 45 -0.64 -0.80 -8.35
N GLY A 46 -0.94 -1.13 -9.60
CA GLY A 46 -1.32 -0.14 -10.61
C GLY A 46 -2.58 0.66 -10.25
N LYS A 47 -3.58 0.01 -9.63
CA LYS A 47 -4.85 0.64 -9.25
C LYS A 47 -4.75 1.48 -7.98
N LEU A 48 -3.88 1.08 -7.05
CA LEU A 48 -3.73 1.73 -5.74
C LEU A 48 -2.56 2.73 -5.68
N LYS A 49 -1.77 2.85 -6.76
CA LYS A 49 -0.64 3.79 -6.84
C LYS A 49 -1.15 5.23 -6.98
N ILE A 50 -0.91 6.02 -5.94
CA ILE A 50 -1.26 7.45 -5.91
C ILE A 50 -0.13 8.31 -6.52
N GLY A 51 1.12 7.86 -6.43
CA GLY A 51 2.29 8.58 -6.97
C GLY A 51 3.61 7.97 -6.52
N THR A 52 4.71 8.67 -6.78
CA THR A 52 6.05 8.32 -6.31
C THR A 52 6.53 9.37 -5.32
N VAL A 53 7.03 8.93 -4.17
CA VAL A 53 7.72 9.83 -3.23
C VAL A 53 9.10 10.13 -3.79
N LYS A 54 9.51 11.41 -3.77
CA LYS A 54 10.91 11.76 -4.00
C LYS A 54 11.72 11.25 -2.81
N GLU A 55 12.94 10.77 -3.03
CA GLU A 55 13.84 10.48 -1.91
C GLU A 55 13.93 11.73 -1.05
N ALA A 56 13.65 11.58 0.25
CA ALA A 56 13.84 12.65 1.20
C ALA A 56 15.34 12.95 1.19
N ALA A 57 15.71 14.11 0.65
CA ALA A 57 17.06 14.63 0.78
C ALA A 57 17.44 14.57 2.26
N LYS A 58 18.49 13.82 2.53
CA LYS A 58 19.06 13.63 3.86
C LYS A 58 19.59 14.99 4.32
N LEU A 59 18.80 15.72 5.09
CA LEU A 59 19.25 16.87 5.88
C LEU A 59 19.98 16.35 7.13
#